data_AF-A0A1F4BFL1-F1
#
_entry.id   AF-A0A1F4BFL1-F1
#
_cell.length_a   1.000
_cell.length_b   1.000
_cell.length_c   1.000
_cell.angle_alpha   90.00
_cell.angle_beta   90.00
_cell.angle_gamma   90.00
#
_symmetry.space_group_name_H-M   'P 1'
#
loop_
_entity.id
_entity.type
_entity.pdbx_description
1 polymer ?
#
loop_
_entity_poly.entity_id
_entity_poly.type
_entity_poly.pdbx_seq_one_letter_code
_entity_poly.pdbx_strand_id
1 'polypeptide(L)'
;MPDPDVATIPLEGFDRSLHATLGRATQAIAPTSLLLAYTDWLSHLALSPAKQAYLVQKALRKAHRFAEYLPRAVSGDPEGCIEPLEQDRRFAHSDWQLWPFNAAHQSFLLAQQWWHNATTEVSGVSQHHAEVVTFAARQLLDIVSPSNFVLTNPEVLRRTSESGGLNLLNGWLNWLDDWQRLQGGKPPAGAETYQPGKNVAATPGKVVFRNRLIELIQYSPTTDQVCPEPLLVVPAWIMKYYILDLSLHNSLVKYLVDQGHTVFCISWKNPGADERNRGMEDYLRMGVMDALDAVSAIVPGRIHAAGYCVGGTLLAIAAAAMARDNDERLGSLTLFAAQTDFTEPGELALFIDESEVTFLEDIMFDRGYLTAGQMAGAFQLLRSNDLIWSRVVREYLMGERQPLSDLMAWNADATRMPYRMHSEYLRRLFLHNDLAEGRYRVGGKPVALSDIRVPVFCVGTTRDHVAPWRSVHKLHLLTDSEVT
;
A
#
# COMPACT_ATOMS: atom_id res chain seq x y z
N MET A 1 -4.55 -45.44 -6.55
CA MET A 1 -5.41 -45.30 -7.74
C MET A 1 -6.57 -44.41 -7.35
N PRO A 2 -7.00 -43.43 -8.16
CA PRO A 2 -8.21 -42.67 -7.89
C PRO A 2 -9.42 -43.61 -7.96
N ASP A 3 -10.36 -43.42 -7.04
CA ASP A 3 -11.59 -44.21 -6.91
C ASP A 3 -12.55 -43.87 -8.06
N PRO A 4 -12.93 -44.83 -8.93
CA PRO A 4 -13.69 -44.56 -10.15
C PRO A 4 -15.19 -44.28 -9.94
N ASP A 5 -15.73 -44.46 -8.73
CA ASP A 5 -17.17 -44.34 -8.44
C ASP A 5 -17.58 -43.04 -7.72
N VAL A 6 -16.64 -42.13 -7.42
CA VAL A 6 -17.00 -40.81 -6.92
C VAL A 6 -17.29 -39.92 -8.13
N ALA A 7 -18.57 -39.81 -8.49
CA ALA A 7 -19.04 -38.67 -9.28
C ALA A 7 -18.50 -37.41 -8.59
N THR A 8 -17.56 -36.71 -9.25
CA THR A 8 -16.99 -35.46 -8.75
C THR A 8 -18.11 -34.43 -8.71
N ILE A 9 -18.87 -34.41 -7.62
CA ILE A 9 -19.62 -33.24 -7.21
C ILE A 9 -18.58 -32.11 -7.22
N PRO A 10 -18.82 -30.98 -7.90
CA PRO A 10 -17.86 -29.87 -7.94
C PRO A 10 -17.85 -29.19 -6.56
N LEU A 11 -17.31 -29.90 -5.56
CA LEU A 11 -17.15 -29.47 -4.18
C LEU A 11 -16.19 -28.29 -4.08
N GLU A 12 -15.23 -28.18 -5.01
CA GLU A 12 -14.38 -26.99 -5.17
C GLU A 12 -15.22 -25.70 -5.35
N GLY A 13 -16.40 -25.77 -5.98
CA GLY A 13 -17.30 -24.62 -6.11
C GLY A 13 -17.95 -24.21 -4.79
N PHE A 14 -18.15 -25.15 -3.87
CA PHE A 14 -18.72 -24.88 -2.55
C PHE A 14 -17.70 -24.16 -1.65
N ASP A 15 -16.46 -24.65 -1.62
CA ASP A 15 -15.37 -24.05 -0.84
C ASP A 15 -15.10 -22.61 -1.31
N ARG A 16 -15.06 -22.38 -2.63
CA ARG A 16 -14.95 -21.03 -3.20
C ARG A 16 -16.08 -20.10 -2.80
N SER A 17 -17.31 -20.59 -2.74
CA SER A 17 -18.48 -19.80 -2.34
C SER A 17 -18.45 -19.43 -0.86
N LEU A 18 -18.01 -20.36 -0.01
CA LEU A 18 -17.79 -20.12 1.42
C LEU A 18 -16.69 -19.07 1.62
N HIS A 19 -15.54 -19.24 0.96
CA HIS A 19 -14.43 -18.30 1.01
C HIS A 19 -14.82 -16.90 0.51
N ALA A 20 -15.55 -16.81 -0.60
CA ALA A 20 -16.06 -15.52 -1.09
C ALA A 20 -17.00 -14.83 -0.09
N THR A 21 -17.79 -15.61 0.66
CA THR A 21 -18.68 -15.08 1.70
C THR A 21 -17.93 -14.62 2.93
N LEU A 22 -16.96 -15.41 3.40
CA LEU A 22 -16.06 -15.03 4.49
C LEU A 22 -15.24 -13.79 4.12
N GLY A 23 -14.74 -13.72 2.89
CA GLY A 23 -13.90 -12.62 2.41
C GLY A 23 -14.63 -11.28 2.35
N ARG A 24 -15.95 -11.30 2.13
CA ARG A 24 -16.79 -10.11 2.28
C ARG A 24 -16.93 -9.68 3.74
N ALA A 25 -16.99 -10.65 4.67
CA ALA A 25 -17.12 -10.36 6.11
C ALA A 25 -15.80 -9.90 6.74
N THR A 26 -14.65 -10.41 6.27
CA THR A 26 -13.33 -10.14 6.84
C THR A 26 -12.52 -9.08 6.08
N GLN A 27 -13.14 -8.39 5.11
CA GLN A 27 -12.45 -7.42 4.23
C GLN A 27 -11.21 -8.02 3.55
N ALA A 28 -11.33 -9.26 3.07
CA ALA A 28 -10.30 -10.01 2.35
C ALA A 28 -9.05 -10.43 3.14
N ILE A 29 -9.12 -10.48 4.49
CA ILE A 29 -8.11 -11.17 5.32
C ILE A 29 -8.57 -12.61 5.57
N ALA A 30 -7.71 -13.59 5.33
CA ALA A 30 -7.94 -15.01 5.56
C ALA A 30 -7.92 -15.32 7.08
N PRO A 31 -9.04 -15.79 7.67
CA PRO A 31 -9.09 -16.18 9.08
C PRO A 31 -8.07 -17.26 9.45
N THR A 32 -7.76 -18.14 8.48
CA THR A 32 -6.83 -19.24 8.66
C THR A 32 -5.39 -18.76 8.81
N SER A 33 -4.95 -17.74 8.06
CA SER A 33 -3.62 -17.16 8.19
C SER A 33 -3.42 -16.56 9.60
N LEU A 34 -4.36 -15.74 10.05
CA LEU A 34 -4.35 -15.18 11.41
C LEU A 34 -4.33 -16.26 12.50
N LEU A 35 -5.14 -17.31 12.34
CA LEU A 35 -5.18 -18.42 13.29
C LEU A 35 -3.86 -19.18 13.31
N LEU A 36 -3.29 -19.51 12.15
CA LEU A 36 -2.00 -20.20 12.04
C LEU A 36 -0.89 -19.38 12.69
N ALA A 37 -0.79 -18.09 12.36
CA ALA A 37 0.19 -17.19 12.94
C ALA A 37 0.06 -17.11 14.47
N TYR A 38 -1.18 -16.99 14.98
CA TYR A 38 -1.43 -16.96 16.42
C TYR A 38 -1.09 -18.28 17.11
N THR A 39 -1.46 -19.42 16.53
CA THR A 39 -1.17 -20.75 17.10
C THR A 39 0.32 -21.07 17.11
N ASP A 40 1.06 -20.69 16.06
CA ASP A 40 2.52 -20.82 15.98
C ASP A 40 3.19 -19.99 17.09
N TRP A 41 2.85 -18.70 17.17
CA TRP A 41 3.34 -17.81 18.22
C TRP A 41 3.03 -18.33 19.63
N LEU A 42 1.77 -18.69 19.89
CA LEU A 42 1.33 -19.13 21.21
C LEU A 42 2.02 -20.43 21.63
N SER A 43 2.17 -21.38 20.72
CA SER A 43 2.80 -22.68 21.00
C SER A 43 4.28 -22.52 21.34
N HIS A 44 5.01 -21.73 20.55
CA HIS A 44 6.42 -21.45 20.83
C HIS A 44 6.62 -20.62 22.10
N LEU A 45 5.74 -19.65 22.37
CA LEU A 45 5.77 -18.88 23.60
C LEU A 45 5.49 -19.77 24.83
N ALA A 46 4.50 -20.66 24.74
CA ALA A 46 4.13 -21.60 25.81
C ALA A 46 5.28 -22.56 26.16
N LEU A 47 6.10 -22.95 25.18
CA LEU A 47 7.24 -23.84 25.36
C LEU A 47 8.57 -23.10 25.63
N SER A 48 8.54 -21.77 25.79
CA SER A 48 9.73 -20.94 26.01
C SER A 48 9.78 -20.37 27.45
N PRO A 49 10.20 -21.15 28.47
CA PRO A 49 10.21 -20.69 29.87
C PRO A 49 11.11 -19.46 30.10
N ALA A 50 12.23 -19.36 29.37
CA ALA A 50 13.11 -18.19 29.44
C ALA A 50 12.39 -16.91 28.93
N LYS A 51 11.65 -17.00 27.82
CA LYS A 51 10.86 -15.89 27.28
C LYS A 51 9.74 -15.51 28.23
N GLN A 52 9.03 -16.48 28.81
CA GLN A 52 7.99 -16.22 29.81
C GLN A 52 8.55 -15.49 31.04
N ALA A 53 9.67 -15.98 31.60
CA ALA A 53 10.33 -15.33 32.73
C ALA A 53 10.77 -13.89 32.39
N TYR A 54 11.30 -13.67 31.17
CA TYR A 54 11.63 -12.34 30.66
C TYR A 54 10.39 -11.43 30.59
N LEU A 55 9.25 -11.91 30.08
CA LEU A 55 8.01 -11.14 29.98
C LEU A 55 7.43 -10.80 31.36
N VAL A 56 7.49 -11.72 32.32
CA VAL A 56 7.12 -11.47 33.72
C VAL A 56 8.03 -10.40 34.33
N GLN A 57 9.35 -10.51 34.14
CA GLN A 57 10.30 -9.52 34.63
C GLN A 57 10.03 -8.13 34.02
N LYS A 58 9.73 -8.07 32.72
CA LYS A 58 9.36 -6.81 32.05
C LYS A 58 8.04 -6.26 32.61
N ALA A 59 7.03 -7.09 32.82
CA ALA A 59 5.75 -6.67 33.41
C ALA A 59 5.96 -6.09 34.82
N LEU A 60 6.70 -6.79 35.68
CA LEU A 60 7.00 -6.34 37.05
C LEU A 60 7.79 -5.02 37.05
N ARG A 61 8.83 -4.89 36.22
CA ARG A 61 9.60 -3.64 36.10
C ARG A 61 8.72 -2.47 35.64
N LYS A 62 7.80 -2.71 34.70
CA LYS A 62 6.86 -1.69 34.20
C LYS A 62 5.83 -1.29 35.26
N ALA A 63 5.25 -2.28 35.94
CA ALA A 63 4.30 -2.04 37.02
C ALA A 63 4.96 -1.24 38.16
N HIS A 64 6.20 -1.57 38.51
CA HIS A 64 6.97 -0.82 39.51
C HIS A 64 7.24 0.63 39.08
N ARG A 65 7.74 0.85 37.86
CA ARG A 65 7.93 2.21 37.31
C ARG A 65 6.63 3.03 37.32
N PHE A 66 5.53 2.41 36.91
CA PHE A 66 4.22 3.06 36.91
C PHE A 66 3.74 3.40 38.33
N ALA A 67 3.94 2.50 39.29
CA ALA A 67 3.61 2.75 40.69
C ALA A 67 4.44 3.89 41.30
N GLU A 68 5.72 4.02 40.95
CA GLU A 68 6.58 5.15 41.36
C GLU A 68 6.19 6.47 40.68
N TYR A 69 5.58 6.40 39.50
CA TYR A 69 5.13 7.56 38.75
C TYR A 69 3.78 8.10 39.20
N LEU A 70 2.83 7.24 39.59
CA LEU A 70 1.47 7.65 39.96
C LEU A 70 1.41 8.81 40.97
N PRO A 71 2.18 8.83 42.08
CA PRO A 71 2.20 9.97 43.01
C PRO A 71 2.71 11.27 42.37
N ARG A 72 3.70 11.17 41.47
CA ARG A 72 4.28 12.30 40.72
C ARG A 72 3.31 12.83 39.67
N ALA A 73 2.60 11.94 38.99
CA ALA A 73 1.56 12.26 38.03
C ALA A 73 0.42 13.08 38.67
N VAL A 74 0.01 12.73 39.89
CA VAL A 74 -0.99 13.51 40.65
C VAL A 74 -0.46 14.89 41.05
N SER A 75 0.84 14.98 41.31
CA SER A 75 1.52 16.23 41.71
C SER A 75 1.87 17.13 40.52
N GLY A 76 1.62 16.68 39.29
CA GLY A 76 1.84 17.47 38.06
C GLY A 76 3.29 17.51 37.58
N ASP A 77 4.09 16.51 37.93
CA ASP A 77 5.46 16.35 37.43
C ASP A 77 5.44 15.98 35.94
N PRO A 78 6.14 16.73 35.05
CA PRO A 78 6.16 16.46 33.62
C PRO A 78 7.01 15.24 33.22
N GLU A 79 7.81 14.65 34.11
CA GLU A 79 8.69 13.53 33.74
C GLU A 79 7.91 12.19 33.64
N GLY A 80 7.78 11.66 32.41
CA GLY A 80 7.04 10.42 32.12
C GLY A 80 7.79 9.12 32.50
N CYS A 81 7.05 8.00 32.54
CA CYS A 81 7.64 6.66 32.70
C CYS A 81 8.36 6.16 31.44
N ILE A 82 7.83 6.57 30.29
CA ILE A 82 8.20 6.12 28.96
C ILE A 82 7.86 7.20 27.94
N GLU A 83 8.76 7.41 26.99
CA GLU A 83 8.51 8.27 25.84
C GLU A 83 7.76 7.49 24.75
N PRO A 84 6.80 8.12 24.06
CA PRO A 84 6.21 7.54 22.86
C PRO A 84 7.27 7.34 21.78
N LEU A 85 6.98 6.47 20.81
CA LEU A 85 7.82 6.36 19.61
C LEU A 85 7.79 7.69 18.86
N GLU A 86 8.88 8.06 18.17
CA GLU A 86 8.98 9.35 17.44
C GLU A 86 7.82 9.60 16.45
N GLN A 87 7.26 8.53 15.92
CA GLN A 87 6.14 8.55 14.98
C GLN A 87 4.75 8.65 15.65
N ASP A 88 4.63 8.34 16.95
CA ASP A 88 3.36 8.36 17.66
C ASP A 88 3.05 9.77 18.19
N ARG A 89 2.18 10.47 17.47
CA ARG A 89 1.77 11.85 17.79
C ARG A 89 0.51 11.95 18.65
N ARG A 90 -0.11 10.82 19.03
CA ARG A 90 -1.41 10.79 19.74
C ARG A 90 -1.40 11.55 21.06
N PHE A 91 -0.24 11.61 21.72
CA PHE A 91 -0.09 12.17 23.06
C PHE A 91 0.78 13.43 23.09
N ALA A 92 0.92 14.12 21.95
CA ALA A 92 1.84 15.25 21.82
C ALA A 92 1.32 16.55 22.48
N HIS A 93 0.00 16.70 22.65
CA HIS A 93 -0.58 17.90 23.25
C HIS A 93 -0.28 18.00 24.75
N SER A 94 -0.03 19.21 25.27
CA SER A 94 0.32 19.44 26.67
C SER A 94 -0.71 18.92 27.67
N ASP A 95 -1.98 18.90 27.26
CA ASP A 95 -3.09 18.48 28.13
C ASP A 95 -3.01 16.98 28.49
N TRP A 96 -2.25 16.18 27.73
CA TRP A 96 -1.94 14.80 28.09
C TRP A 96 -1.05 14.67 29.34
N GLN A 97 -0.37 15.74 29.76
CA GLN A 97 0.43 15.77 30.99
C GLN A 97 -0.40 16.05 32.24
N LEU A 98 -1.70 16.34 32.08
CA LEU A 98 -2.60 16.63 33.20
C LEU A 98 -3.19 15.35 33.80
N TRP A 99 -3.41 15.35 35.10
CA TRP A 99 -4.16 14.29 35.77
C TRP A 99 -5.64 14.29 35.32
N PRO A 100 -6.27 13.13 35.05
CA PRO A 100 -5.74 11.75 35.10
C PRO A 100 -5.19 11.21 33.76
N PHE A 101 -5.13 12.05 32.72
CA PHE A 101 -4.74 11.66 31.36
C PHE A 101 -3.27 11.21 31.27
N ASN A 102 -2.40 11.82 32.08
CA ASN A 102 -1.00 11.48 32.23
C ASN A 102 -0.76 10.06 32.78
N ALA A 103 -1.62 9.58 33.68
CA ALA A 103 -1.60 8.19 34.12
C ALA A 103 -2.13 7.26 33.02
N ALA A 104 -3.21 7.66 32.34
CA ALA A 104 -3.85 6.85 31.31
C ALA A 104 -2.91 6.56 30.12
N HIS A 105 -2.33 7.60 29.49
CA HIS A 105 -1.46 7.38 28.33
C HIS A 105 -0.14 6.69 28.68
N GLN A 106 0.46 6.96 29.86
CA GLN A 106 1.68 6.26 30.29
C GLN A 106 1.42 4.78 30.54
N SER A 107 0.28 4.42 31.15
CA SER A 107 -0.11 3.03 31.33
C SER A 107 -0.29 2.31 29.98
N PHE A 108 -0.88 2.99 29.01
CA PHE A 108 -1.08 2.50 27.66
C PHE A 108 0.25 2.29 26.91
N LEU A 109 1.17 3.26 26.94
CA LEU A 109 2.50 3.14 26.32
C LEU A 109 3.31 2.00 26.93
N LEU A 110 3.23 1.79 28.25
CA LEU A 110 3.88 0.66 28.91
C LEU A 110 3.30 -0.68 28.47
N ALA A 111 1.97 -0.77 28.33
CA ALA A 111 1.27 -1.95 27.82
C ALA A 111 1.66 -2.24 26.35
N GLN A 112 1.70 -1.21 25.51
CA GLN A 112 2.12 -1.31 24.12
C GLN A 112 3.55 -1.84 24.00
N GLN A 113 4.48 -1.31 24.81
CA GLN A 113 5.86 -1.81 24.81
C GLN A 113 5.94 -3.25 25.36
N TRP A 114 5.08 -3.64 26.31
CA TRP A 114 5.05 -5.03 26.79
C TRP A 114 4.59 -6.00 25.71
N TRP A 115 3.49 -5.68 25.01
CA TRP A 115 2.99 -6.47 23.88
C TRP A 115 3.98 -6.57 22.74
N HIS A 116 4.73 -5.50 22.45
CA HIS A 116 5.82 -5.57 21.49
C HIS A 116 6.85 -6.62 21.89
N ASN A 117 7.32 -6.62 23.16
CA ASN A 117 8.25 -7.65 23.65
C ASN A 117 7.66 -9.08 23.65
N ALA A 118 6.34 -9.21 23.82
CA ALA A 118 5.64 -10.49 23.84
C ALA A 118 5.50 -11.11 22.44
N THR A 119 5.47 -10.27 21.40
CA THR A 119 5.25 -10.67 20.01
C THR A 119 6.53 -10.76 19.19
N THR A 120 7.60 -10.06 19.60
CA THR A 120 8.91 -10.14 18.95
C THR A 120 9.85 -11.14 19.61
N GLU A 121 10.84 -11.63 18.85
CA GLU A 121 11.94 -12.48 19.34
C GLU A 121 11.44 -13.71 20.14
N VAL A 122 10.46 -14.43 19.61
CA VAL A 122 10.02 -15.72 20.15
C VAL A 122 10.70 -16.82 19.34
N SER A 123 11.58 -17.59 19.99
CA SER A 123 12.38 -18.60 19.30
C SER A 123 11.52 -19.71 18.68
N GLY A 124 11.75 -19.98 17.40
CA GLY A 124 11.11 -21.05 16.63
C GLY A 124 9.84 -20.63 15.87
N VAL A 125 9.27 -19.46 16.16
CA VAL A 125 8.16 -18.90 15.37
C VAL A 125 8.67 -18.50 13.99
N SER A 126 7.87 -18.73 12.94
CA SER A 126 8.22 -18.23 11.61
C SER A 126 8.30 -16.71 11.60
N GLN A 127 9.22 -16.13 10.82
CA GLN A 127 9.37 -14.67 10.77
C GLN A 127 8.05 -13.99 10.35
N HIS A 128 7.40 -14.51 9.32
CA HIS A 128 6.12 -13.99 8.83
C HIS A 128 5.03 -14.05 9.92
N HIS A 129 4.87 -15.17 10.63
CA HIS A 129 3.88 -15.28 11.71
C HIS A 129 4.17 -14.31 12.87
N ALA A 130 5.44 -14.14 13.25
CA ALA A 130 5.82 -13.19 14.28
C ALA A 130 5.46 -11.74 13.88
N GLU A 131 5.69 -11.38 12.62
CA GLU A 131 5.31 -10.08 12.06
C GLU A 131 3.79 -9.89 12.05
N VAL A 132 3.01 -10.90 11.60
CA VAL A 132 1.54 -10.90 11.61
C VAL A 132 0.97 -10.74 13.02
N VAL A 133 1.48 -11.48 14.00
CA VAL A 133 1.01 -11.38 15.40
C VAL A 133 1.40 -10.04 16.02
N THR A 134 2.61 -9.55 15.77
CA THR A 134 3.05 -8.22 16.21
C THR A 134 2.15 -7.13 15.64
N PHE A 135 1.80 -7.24 14.35
CA PHE A 135 0.88 -6.35 13.68
C PHE A 135 -0.53 -6.42 14.30
N ALA A 136 -1.10 -7.61 14.45
CA ALA A 136 -2.43 -7.80 15.04
C ALA A 136 -2.52 -7.25 16.47
N ALA A 137 -1.48 -7.46 17.29
CA ALA A 137 -1.40 -6.89 18.64
C ALA A 137 -1.40 -5.35 18.61
N ARG A 138 -0.67 -4.73 17.66
CA ARG A 138 -0.70 -3.28 17.46
C ARG A 138 -2.10 -2.79 17.08
N GLN A 139 -2.79 -3.47 16.16
CA GLN A 139 -4.16 -3.13 15.76
C GLN A 139 -5.13 -3.15 16.95
N LEU A 140 -5.07 -4.21 17.78
CA LEU A 140 -5.91 -4.33 18.96
C LEU A 140 -5.63 -3.24 19.98
N LEU A 141 -4.36 -2.88 20.18
CA LEU A 141 -3.97 -1.78 21.07
C LEU A 141 -4.44 -0.43 20.53
N ASP A 142 -4.34 -0.20 19.24
CA ASP A 142 -4.81 1.04 18.62
C ASP A 142 -6.32 1.22 18.78
N ILE A 143 -7.12 0.15 18.77
CA ILE A 143 -8.57 0.20 19.05
C ILE A 143 -8.86 0.72 20.46
N VAL A 144 -8.12 0.23 21.46
CA VAL A 144 -8.34 0.55 22.87
C VAL A 144 -7.53 1.75 23.38
N SER A 145 -6.90 2.50 22.46
CA SER A 145 -6.11 3.68 22.83
C SER A 145 -6.98 4.72 23.54
N PRO A 146 -6.52 5.32 24.66
CA PRO A 146 -7.28 6.36 25.36
C PRO A 146 -7.50 7.62 24.52
N SER A 147 -6.72 7.83 23.46
CA SER A 147 -6.92 8.93 22.50
C SER A 147 -8.23 8.84 21.72
N ASN A 148 -8.85 7.66 21.63
CA ASN A 148 -9.95 7.42 20.71
C ASN A 148 -11.33 7.69 21.32
N PHE A 149 -11.41 7.89 22.64
CA PHE A 149 -12.68 8.04 23.34
C PHE A 149 -12.81 9.44 23.94
N VAL A 150 -14.02 10.00 23.87
CA VAL A 150 -14.33 11.35 24.37
C VAL A 150 -13.94 11.51 25.84
N LEU A 151 -14.25 10.52 26.69
CA LEU A 151 -14.04 10.63 28.15
C LEU A 151 -12.55 10.55 28.57
N THR A 152 -11.69 9.99 27.72
CA THR A 152 -10.27 9.76 28.03
C THR A 152 -9.33 10.62 27.19
N ASN A 153 -9.87 11.46 26.31
CA ASN A 153 -9.11 12.37 25.46
C ASN A 153 -9.25 13.82 25.97
N PRO A 154 -8.19 14.41 26.54
CA PRO A 154 -8.25 15.76 27.10
C PRO A 154 -8.50 16.84 26.04
N GLU A 155 -7.96 16.68 24.83
CA GLU A 155 -8.14 17.64 23.73
C GLU A 155 -9.61 17.70 23.29
N VAL A 156 -10.26 16.54 23.17
CA VAL A 156 -11.68 16.45 22.83
C VAL A 156 -12.54 17.03 23.95
N LEU A 157 -12.27 16.70 25.22
CA LEU A 157 -13.01 17.24 26.36
C LEU A 157 -12.93 18.76 26.43
N ARG A 158 -11.71 19.30 26.26
CA ARG A 158 -11.48 20.74 26.22
C ARG A 158 -12.24 21.39 25.08
N ARG A 159 -12.14 20.85 23.86
CA ARG A 159 -12.86 21.35 22.68
C ARG A 159 -14.37 21.29 22.86
N THR A 160 -14.88 20.22 23.48
CA THR A 160 -16.30 20.07 23.83
C THR A 160 -16.74 21.12 24.84
N SER A 161 -15.93 21.41 25.86
CA SER A 161 -16.21 22.47 26.81
C SER A 161 -16.18 23.86 26.16
N GLU A 162 -15.14 24.16 25.37
CA GLU A 162 -14.95 25.46 24.70
C GLU A 162 -16.05 25.75 23.66
N SER A 163 -16.49 24.72 22.93
CA SER A 163 -17.51 24.84 21.88
C SER A 163 -18.95 24.62 22.38
N GLY A 164 -19.15 24.33 23.67
CA GLY A 164 -20.46 23.97 24.22
C GLY A 164 -21.05 22.70 23.57
N GLY A 165 -20.21 21.77 23.12
CA GLY A 165 -20.61 20.53 22.45
C GLY A 165 -20.85 20.63 20.94
N LEU A 166 -20.68 21.80 20.33
CA LEU A 166 -20.83 21.99 18.88
C LEU A 166 -19.85 21.12 18.07
N ASN A 167 -18.67 20.81 18.61
CA ASN A 167 -17.71 19.91 17.96
C ASN A 167 -18.30 18.52 17.68
N LEU A 168 -19.00 17.94 18.66
CA LEU A 168 -19.61 16.61 18.53
C LEU A 168 -20.81 16.64 17.57
N LEU A 169 -21.59 17.72 17.57
CA LEU A 169 -22.69 17.91 16.62
C LEU A 169 -22.18 18.02 15.19
N ASN A 170 -21.14 18.83 14.96
CA ASN A 170 -20.49 18.93 13.65
C ASN A 170 -19.88 17.59 13.23
N GLY A 171 -19.26 16.87 14.17
CA GLY A 171 -18.70 15.56 13.91
C GLY A 171 -19.74 14.50 13.55
N TRP A 172 -20.92 14.54 14.18
CA TRP A 172 -22.06 13.72 13.81
C TRP A 172 -22.58 14.05 12.41
N LEU A 173 -22.66 15.33 12.04
CA LEU A 173 -23.03 15.75 10.68
C LEU A 173 -22.01 15.29 9.64
N ASN A 174 -20.71 15.36 9.94
CA ASN A 174 -19.64 14.84 9.09
C ASN A 174 -19.80 13.32 8.88
N TRP A 175 -20.04 12.57 9.96
CA TRP A 175 -20.26 11.13 9.90
C TRP A 175 -21.51 10.77 9.06
N LEU A 176 -22.61 11.52 9.22
CA LEU A 176 -23.82 11.32 8.43
C LEU A 176 -23.59 11.57 6.94
N ASP A 177 -22.87 12.63 6.56
CA ASP A 177 -22.52 12.92 5.16
C ASP A 177 -21.61 11.82 4.59
N ASP A 178 -20.60 11.37 5.34
CA ASP A 178 -19.72 10.27 4.92
C ASP A 178 -20.49 8.95 4.76
N TRP A 179 -21.39 8.63 5.69
CA TRP A 179 -22.26 7.45 5.59
C TRP A 179 -23.19 7.52 4.36
N GLN A 180 -23.82 8.67 4.11
CA GLN A 180 -24.67 8.88 2.93
C GLN A 180 -23.87 8.75 1.62
N ARG A 181 -22.65 9.30 1.58
CA ARG A 181 -21.75 9.20 0.42
C ARG A 181 -21.33 7.76 0.16
N LEU A 182 -20.93 7.03 1.21
CA LEU A 182 -20.57 5.61 1.11
C LEU A 182 -21.74 4.76 0.58
N GLN A 183 -22.96 4.94 1.12
CA GLN A 183 -24.15 4.25 0.63
C GLN A 183 -24.50 4.62 -0.81
N GLY A 184 -24.26 5.88 -1.20
CA GLY A 184 -24.47 6.38 -2.55
C GLY A 184 -23.34 6.09 -3.54
N GLY A 185 -22.25 5.42 -3.12
CA GLY A 185 -21.06 5.20 -3.96
C GLY A 185 -20.37 6.49 -4.42
N LYS A 186 -20.55 7.59 -3.69
CA LYS A 186 -19.95 8.90 -4.00
C LYS A 186 -18.55 8.99 -3.41
N PRO A 187 -17.64 9.75 -4.05
CA PRO A 187 -16.33 10.00 -3.48
C PRO A 187 -16.44 10.83 -2.18
N PRO A 188 -15.38 10.85 -1.36
CA PRO A 188 -15.32 11.63 -0.12
C PRO A 188 -15.63 13.11 -0.36
N ALA A 189 -16.18 13.77 0.65
CA ALA A 189 -16.48 15.21 0.58
C ALA A 189 -15.23 16.01 0.17
N GLY A 190 -15.38 16.92 -0.80
CA GLY A 190 -14.29 17.75 -1.33
C GLY A 190 -13.54 17.14 -2.52
N ALA A 191 -13.63 15.83 -2.76
CA ALA A 191 -13.02 15.18 -3.93
C ALA A 191 -13.62 15.69 -5.26
N GLU A 192 -14.86 16.19 -5.24
CA GLU A 192 -15.53 16.75 -6.41
C GLU A 192 -14.87 18.02 -6.96
N THR A 193 -14.05 18.68 -6.12
CA THR A 193 -13.20 19.78 -6.57
C THR A 193 -12.13 19.28 -7.54
N TYR A 194 -11.62 18.05 -7.37
CA TYR A 194 -10.50 17.46 -8.13
C TYR A 194 -11.00 16.57 -9.28
N GLN A 195 -11.35 17.20 -10.39
CA GLN A 195 -11.82 16.56 -11.61
C GLN A 195 -10.65 16.35 -12.61
N PRO A 196 -10.32 15.08 -12.93
CA PRO A 196 -9.32 14.77 -13.96
C PRO A 196 -9.64 15.44 -15.30
N GLY A 197 -8.64 16.05 -15.92
CA GLY A 197 -8.74 16.81 -17.17
C GLY A 197 -9.22 18.27 -17.00
N LYS A 198 -9.53 18.72 -15.78
CA LYS A 198 -9.86 20.13 -15.49
C LYS A 198 -8.85 20.77 -14.55
N ASN A 199 -8.66 20.20 -13.37
CA ASN A 199 -7.80 20.78 -12.34
C ASN A 199 -6.81 19.79 -11.72
N VAL A 200 -6.96 18.50 -12.01
CA VAL A 200 -5.89 17.49 -11.90
C VAL A 200 -5.76 16.79 -13.26
N ALA A 201 -4.61 16.19 -13.56
CA ALA A 201 -4.33 15.59 -14.88
C ALA A 201 -4.57 16.60 -16.02
N ALA A 202 -4.20 17.86 -15.79
CA ALA A 202 -4.58 19.00 -16.63
C ALA A 202 -3.44 19.46 -17.56
N THR A 203 -2.31 18.73 -17.60
CA THR A 203 -1.23 19.05 -18.54
C THR A 203 -1.72 18.82 -19.97
N PRO A 204 -1.64 19.83 -20.87
CA PRO A 204 -2.18 19.70 -22.22
C PRO A 204 -1.55 18.54 -22.99
N GLY A 205 -2.38 17.69 -23.58
CA GLY A 205 -1.92 16.53 -24.35
C GLY A 205 -3.03 15.92 -25.19
N LYS A 206 -2.69 14.90 -25.98
CA LYS A 206 -3.63 14.18 -26.85
C LYS A 206 -3.38 12.68 -26.76
N VAL A 207 -4.45 11.90 -26.81
CA VAL A 207 -4.34 10.45 -27.00
C VAL A 207 -3.91 10.19 -28.44
N VAL A 208 -2.72 9.61 -28.62
CA VAL A 208 -2.11 9.32 -29.93
C VAL A 208 -2.22 7.86 -30.34
N PHE A 209 -2.45 6.98 -29.36
CA PHE A 209 -2.69 5.56 -29.59
C PHE A 209 -3.68 5.03 -28.55
N ARG A 210 -4.51 4.06 -28.95
CA ARG A 210 -5.46 3.39 -28.07
C ARG A 210 -5.61 1.94 -28.52
N ASN A 211 -5.54 1.02 -27.56
CA ASN A 211 -5.90 -0.37 -27.77
C ASN A 211 -6.91 -0.82 -26.69
N ARG A 212 -7.03 -2.13 -26.45
CA ARG A 212 -7.99 -2.67 -25.47
C ARG A 212 -7.56 -2.48 -24.01
N LEU A 213 -6.30 -2.13 -23.74
CA LEU A 213 -5.72 -2.05 -22.40
C LEU A 213 -5.24 -0.64 -22.04
N ILE A 214 -4.74 0.12 -23.02
CA ILE A 214 -4.14 1.44 -22.78
C ILE A 214 -4.64 2.51 -23.73
N GLU A 215 -4.57 3.74 -23.25
CA GLU A 215 -4.46 4.95 -24.05
C GLU A 215 -3.03 5.49 -23.87
N LEU A 216 -2.37 5.84 -24.96
CA LEU A 216 -1.08 6.52 -24.92
C LEU A 216 -1.31 8.01 -25.14
N ILE A 217 -0.94 8.81 -24.15
CA ILE A 217 -1.04 10.27 -24.19
C ILE A 217 0.31 10.83 -24.59
N GLN A 218 0.34 11.67 -25.63
CA GLN A 218 1.47 12.55 -25.92
C GLN A 218 1.15 13.96 -25.40
N TYR A 219 2.02 14.52 -24.58
CA TYR A 219 1.83 15.88 -24.05
C TYR A 219 2.32 16.93 -25.04
N SER A 220 1.63 18.07 -25.07
CA SER A 220 1.98 19.20 -25.94
C SER A 220 3.25 19.87 -25.41
N PRO A 221 4.27 20.13 -26.26
CA PRO A 221 5.49 20.80 -25.83
C PRO A 221 5.19 22.22 -25.34
N THR A 222 5.93 22.66 -24.31
CA THR A 222 5.87 24.03 -23.76
C THR A 222 7.13 24.85 -24.07
N THR A 223 8.08 24.28 -24.82
CA THR A 223 9.34 24.88 -25.25
C THR A 223 9.48 24.86 -26.78
N ASP A 224 10.29 25.76 -27.34
CA ASP A 224 10.54 25.83 -28.79
C ASP A 224 11.39 24.66 -29.31
N GLN A 225 12.25 24.10 -28.45
CA GLN A 225 13.11 22.95 -28.74
C GLN A 225 12.95 21.90 -27.65
N VAL A 226 13.10 20.63 -28.03
CA VAL A 226 13.01 19.48 -27.14
C VAL A 226 14.18 18.54 -27.33
N CYS A 227 14.46 17.70 -26.34
CA CYS A 227 15.42 16.60 -26.48
C CYS A 227 15.01 15.68 -27.65
N PRO A 228 15.98 15.16 -28.43
CA PRO A 228 15.70 14.26 -29.55
C PRO A 228 14.99 12.97 -29.11
N GLU A 229 15.45 12.37 -28.01
CA GLU A 229 14.90 11.14 -27.44
C GLU A 229 13.62 11.44 -26.61
N PRO A 230 12.49 10.77 -26.90
CA PRO A 230 11.28 10.92 -26.11
C PRO A 230 11.37 10.16 -24.77
N LEU A 231 10.50 10.54 -23.84
CA LEU A 231 10.33 9.87 -22.54
C LEU A 231 8.97 9.16 -22.49
N LEU A 232 8.97 7.83 -22.30
CA LEU A 232 7.78 7.03 -22.05
C LEU A 232 7.59 6.79 -20.55
N VAL A 233 6.46 7.20 -20.00
CA VAL A 233 6.06 6.98 -18.60
C VAL A 233 5.11 5.79 -18.51
N VAL A 234 5.49 4.80 -17.71
CA VAL A 234 4.75 3.57 -17.39
C VAL A 234 4.29 3.62 -15.91
N PRO A 235 3.10 4.18 -15.63
CA PRO A 235 2.62 4.32 -14.27
C PRO A 235 2.10 3.00 -13.71
N ALA A 236 1.88 2.95 -12.40
CA ALA A 236 1.09 1.90 -11.78
C ALA A 236 -0.37 1.92 -12.28
N TRP A 237 -1.02 0.75 -12.32
CA TRP A 237 -2.45 0.60 -12.65
C TRP A 237 -3.32 0.20 -11.46
N ILE A 238 -2.72 0.03 -10.27
CA ILE A 238 -3.45 -0.16 -9.00
C ILE A 238 -4.30 1.07 -8.67
N MET A 239 -3.78 2.23 -9.06
CA MET A 239 -4.43 3.55 -9.03
C MET A 239 -4.24 4.21 -10.39
N LYS A 240 -4.90 5.34 -10.64
CA LYS A 240 -4.80 6.02 -11.94
C LYS A 240 -3.46 6.73 -12.12
N TYR A 241 -3.05 6.90 -13.38
CA TYR A 241 -1.74 7.44 -13.76
C TYR A 241 -1.46 8.85 -13.24
N TYR A 242 -2.50 9.64 -12.97
CA TYR A 242 -2.38 11.06 -12.68
C TYR A 242 -1.77 11.40 -11.31
N ILE A 243 -1.30 10.41 -10.54
CA ILE A 243 -0.33 10.68 -9.46
C ILE A 243 0.94 11.35 -9.98
N LEU A 244 1.33 11.07 -11.22
CA LEU A 244 2.47 11.70 -11.89
C LEU A 244 2.09 13.02 -12.58
N ASP A 245 0.80 13.37 -12.59
CA ASP A 245 0.24 14.58 -13.21
C ASP A 245 -0.93 15.10 -12.36
N LEU A 246 -0.68 15.39 -11.07
CA LEU A 246 -1.70 15.87 -10.13
C LEU A 246 -2.14 17.30 -10.47
N SER A 247 -2.00 18.24 -9.53
CA SER A 247 -2.23 19.66 -9.78
C SER A 247 -1.04 20.25 -10.56
N LEU A 248 -1.25 21.39 -11.22
CA LEU A 248 -0.20 22.03 -12.03
C LEU A 248 1.10 22.34 -11.25
N HIS A 249 1.00 22.57 -9.93
CA HIS A 249 2.14 22.92 -9.08
C HIS A 249 2.94 21.70 -8.59
N ASN A 250 2.44 20.47 -8.76
CA ASN A 250 3.08 19.23 -8.31
C ASN A 250 3.01 18.11 -9.37
N SER A 251 2.91 18.47 -10.65
CA SER A 251 2.92 17.53 -11.78
C SER A 251 4.34 17.25 -12.27
N LEU A 252 4.75 15.98 -12.20
CA LEU A 252 6.03 15.51 -12.76
C LEU A 252 6.00 15.59 -14.28
N VAL A 253 4.89 15.19 -14.90
CA VAL A 253 4.71 15.28 -16.36
C VAL A 253 4.89 16.72 -16.83
N LYS A 254 4.21 17.68 -16.19
CA LYS A 254 4.32 19.10 -16.55
C LYS A 254 5.76 19.56 -16.42
N TYR A 255 6.41 19.23 -15.31
CA TYR A 255 7.81 19.57 -15.08
C TYR A 255 8.71 19.06 -16.21
N LEU A 256 8.57 17.79 -16.61
CA LEU A 256 9.37 17.19 -17.68
C LEU A 256 9.12 17.84 -19.05
N VAL A 257 7.87 18.15 -19.37
CA VAL A 257 7.51 18.89 -20.59
C VAL A 257 8.13 20.29 -20.58
N ASP A 258 8.06 21.00 -19.44
CA ASP A 258 8.68 22.32 -19.26
C ASP A 258 10.21 22.30 -19.31
N GLN A 259 10.85 21.17 -19.00
CA GLN A 259 12.29 20.96 -19.18
C GLN A 259 12.66 20.62 -20.64
N GLY A 260 11.69 20.55 -21.55
CA GLY A 260 11.93 20.29 -22.97
C GLY A 260 12.01 18.81 -23.33
N HIS A 261 11.35 17.91 -22.57
CA HIS A 261 11.19 16.52 -23.00
C HIS A 261 9.90 16.33 -23.81
N THR A 262 9.95 15.49 -24.85
CA THR A 262 8.74 14.94 -25.47
C THR A 262 8.23 13.79 -24.59
N VAL A 263 7.17 14.05 -23.81
CA VAL A 263 6.66 13.08 -22.83
C VAL A 263 5.46 12.32 -23.38
N PHE A 264 5.52 11.00 -23.26
CA PHE A 264 4.41 10.08 -23.47
C PHE A 264 4.05 9.41 -22.14
N CYS A 265 2.77 9.18 -21.87
CA CYS A 265 2.32 8.48 -20.67
C CYS A 265 1.24 7.46 -20.99
N ILE A 266 1.37 6.27 -20.42
CA ILE A 266 0.37 5.21 -20.50
C ILE A 266 -0.76 5.51 -19.51
N SER A 267 -1.99 5.63 -20.01
CA SER A 267 -3.22 5.62 -19.22
C SER A 267 -3.87 4.24 -19.31
N TRP A 268 -3.82 3.49 -18.22
CA TRP A 268 -4.36 2.13 -18.13
C TRP A 268 -5.90 2.14 -18.05
N LYS A 269 -6.54 1.25 -18.81
CA LYS A 269 -7.98 1.01 -18.73
C LYS A 269 -8.33 0.41 -17.36
N ASN A 270 -9.36 0.94 -16.71
CA ASN A 270 -9.97 0.32 -15.53
C ASN A 270 -10.79 -0.92 -15.95
N PRO A 271 -10.41 -2.14 -15.54
CA PRO A 271 -10.95 -3.36 -16.13
C PRO A 271 -12.38 -3.68 -15.68
N GLY A 272 -13.15 -4.30 -16.58
CA GLY A 272 -14.45 -4.92 -16.30
C GLY A 272 -14.34 -6.42 -15.98
N ALA A 273 -15.48 -7.07 -15.68
CA ALA A 273 -15.54 -8.51 -15.40
C ALA A 273 -15.07 -9.35 -16.60
N ASP A 274 -15.35 -8.90 -17.83
CA ASP A 274 -14.96 -9.57 -19.08
C ASP A 274 -13.42 -9.63 -19.27
N GLU A 275 -12.68 -8.81 -18.52
CA GLU A 275 -11.22 -8.70 -18.62
C GLU A 275 -10.50 -9.56 -17.57
N ARG A 276 -11.24 -10.38 -16.80
CA ARG A 276 -10.72 -11.21 -15.70
C ARG A 276 -9.52 -12.10 -16.06
N ASN A 277 -9.46 -12.55 -17.31
CA ASN A 277 -8.43 -13.46 -17.82
C ASN A 277 -7.22 -12.74 -18.41
N ARG A 278 -7.14 -11.41 -18.33
CA ARG A 278 -5.92 -10.67 -18.68
C ARG A 278 -4.86 -10.93 -17.64
N GLY A 279 -3.71 -11.41 -18.08
CA GLY A 279 -2.54 -11.71 -17.25
C GLY A 279 -1.46 -10.64 -17.35
N MET A 280 -0.36 -10.83 -16.62
CA MET A 280 0.81 -9.94 -16.67
C MET A 280 1.41 -9.83 -18.09
N GLU A 281 1.39 -10.92 -18.86
CA GLU A 281 1.86 -10.93 -20.25
C GLU A 281 1.06 -9.98 -21.16
N ASP A 282 -0.26 -9.85 -20.92
CA ASP A 282 -1.08 -8.90 -21.68
C ASP A 282 -0.71 -7.45 -21.36
N TYR A 283 -0.34 -7.16 -20.12
CA TYR A 283 0.15 -5.83 -19.71
C TYR A 283 1.54 -5.52 -20.28
N LEU A 284 2.41 -6.52 -20.41
CA LEU A 284 3.69 -6.36 -21.11
C LEU A 284 3.46 -6.07 -22.59
N ARG A 285 2.75 -6.95 -23.30
CA ARG A 285 2.56 -6.85 -24.76
C ARG A 285 1.67 -5.67 -25.14
N MET A 286 0.44 -5.64 -24.65
CA MET A 286 -0.55 -4.62 -25.01
C MET A 286 -0.40 -3.32 -24.22
N GLY A 287 0.47 -3.29 -23.20
CA GLY A 287 0.81 -2.08 -22.49
C GLY A 287 2.14 -1.53 -22.99
N VAL A 288 3.23 -2.03 -22.41
CA VAL A 288 4.57 -1.48 -22.62
C VAL A 288 5.04 -1.61 -24.07
N MET A 289 4.94 -2.80 -24.68
CA MET A 289 5.46 -3.03 -26.03
C MET A 289 4.66 -2.28 -27.11
N ASP A 290 3.33 -2.36 -27.08
CA ASP A 290 2.46 -1.58 -27.98
C ASP A 290 2.69 -0.06 -27.83
N ALA A 291 2.95 0.43 -26.61
CA ALA A 291 3.29 1.83 -26.38
C ALA A 291 4.65 2.21 -26.99
N LEU A 292 5.68 1.37 -26.82
CA LEU A 292 6.99 1.58 -27.44
C LEU A 292 6.88 1.59 -28.97
N ASP A 293 6.10 0.69 -29.57
CA ASP A 293 5.84 0.67 -31.02
C ASP A 293 5.20 1.98 -31.49
N ALA A 294 4.18 2.46 -30.77
CA ALA A 294 3.51 3.72 -31.08
C ALA A 294 4.44 4.93 -30.92
N VAL A 295 5.28 4.98 -29.87
CA VAL A 295 6.27 6.04 -29.68
C VAL A 295 7.30 6.02 -30.80
N SER A 296 7.87 4.85 -31.14
CA SER A 296 8.87 4.73 -32.22
C SER A 296 8.30 5.11 -33.60
N ALA A 297 7.00 4.94 -33.82
CA ALA A 297 6.33 5.37 -35.05
C ALA A 297 6.17 6.90 -35.14
N ILE A 298 6.06 7.60 -34.01
CA ILE A 298 5.89 9.06 -33.94
C ILE A 298 7.24 9.77 -33.88
N VAL A 299 8.15 9.28 -33.03
CA VAL A 299 9.50 9.81 -32.83
C VAL A 299 10.51 8.67 -32.98
N PRO A 300 11.07 8.47 -34.19
CA PRO A 300 12.07 7.43 -34.43
C PRO A 300 13.34 7.70 -33.63
N GLY A 301 13.89 6.67 -32.98
CA GLY A 301 15.11 6.78 -32.19
C GLY A 301 15.06 5.94 -30.93
N ARG A 302 16.02 6.20 -30.02
CA ARG A 302 16.01 5.61 -28.69
C ARG A 302 15.00 6.32 -27.79
N ILE A 303 14.41 5.58 -26.85
CA ILE A 303 13.37 6.04 -25.94
C ILE A 303 13.91 5.94 -24.52
N HIS A 304 13.82 7.02 -23.75
CA HIS A 304 13.98 6.94 -22.30
C HIS A 304 12.68 6.42 -21.69
N ALA A 305 12.74 5.46 -20.79
CA ALA A 305 11.54 4.90 -20.16
C ALA A 305 11.57 5.10 -18.65
N ALA A 306 10.46 5.56 -18.07
CA ALA A 306 10.31 5.79 -16.64
C ALA A 306 9.10 4.99 -16.11
N GLY A 307 9.32 4.14 -15.11
CA GLY A 307 8.28 3.33 -14.52
C GLY A 307 8.03 3.69 -13.06
N TYR A 308 6.77 3.66 -12.62
CA TYR A 308 6.39 3.99 -11.24
C TYR A 308 5.71 2.81 -10.54
N CYS A 309 6.21 2.44 -9.36
CA CYS A 309 5.70 1.35 -8.53
C CYS A 309 5.58 0.05 -9.35
N VAL A 310 4.42 -0.61 -9.38
CA VAL A 310 4.20 -1.84 -10.18
C VAL A 310 4.39 -1.61 -11.69
N GLY A 311 4.17 -0.39 -12.18
CA GLY A 311 4.50 -0.01 -13.56
C GLY A 311 6.00 -0.03 -13.82
N GLY A 312 6.82 0.28 -12.81
CA GLY A 312 8.28 0.12 -12.85
C GLY A 312 8.72 -1.33 -12.78
N THR A 313 8.07 -2.16 -11.97
CA THR A 313 8.31 -3.62 -11.98
C THR A 313 8.02 -4.21 -13.36
N LEU A 314 6.88 -3.83 -13.96
CA LEU A 314 6.51 -4.24 -15.32
C LEU A 314 7.53 -3.76 -16.36
N LEU A 315 7.98 -2.51 -16.25
CA LEU A 315 8.97 -1.93 -17.16
C LEU A 315 10.35 -2.61 -17.02
N ALA A 316 10.76 -2.99 -15.81
CA ALA A 316 12.00 -3.76 -15.60
C ALA A 316 11.92 -5.16 -16.25
N ILE A 317 10.76 -5.83 -16.12
CA ILE A 317 10.50 -7.10 -16.82
C ILE A 317 10.57 -6.92 -18.34
N ALA A 318 9.94 -5.86 -18.88
CA ALA A 318 9.97 -5.54 -20.29
C ALA A 318 11.40 -5.25 -20.78
N ALA A 319 12.16 -4.44 -20.05
CA ALA A 319 13.54 -4.09 -20.38
C ALA A 319 14.46 -5.32 -20.40
N ALA A 320 14.32 -6.24 -19.43
CA ALA A 320 15.07 -7.50 -19.42
C ALA A 320 14.69 -8.39 -20.62
N ALA A 321 13.40 -8.50 -20.95
CA ALA A 321 12.93 -9.24 -22.12
C ALA A 321 13.45 -8.65 -23.44
N MET A 322 13.40 -7.32 -23.57
CA MET A 322 13.93 -6.57 -24.72
C MET A 322 15.42 -6.83 -24.91
N ALA A 323 16.21 -6.72 -23.83
CA ALA A 323 17.64 -6.97 -23.91
C ALA A 323 17.98 -8.42 -24.31
N ARG A 324 17.29 -9.41 -23.74
CA ARG A 324 17.41 -10.82 -24.14
C ARG A 324 17.10 -11.03 -25.62
N ASP A 325 16.08 -10.34 -26.13
CA ASP A 325 15.61 -10.49 -27.51
C ASP A 325 16.30 -9.51 -28.49
N ASN A 326 17.35 -8.80 -28.06
CA ASN A 326 18.13 -7.82 -28.84
C ASN A 326 17.31 -6.63 -29.37
N ASP A 327 16.33 -6.18 -28.59
CA ASP A 327 15.59 -4.95 -28.84
C ASP A 327 16.27 -3.77 -28.14
N GLU A 328 16.97 -2.94 -28.92
CA GLU A 328 17.81 -1.83 -28.44
C GLU A 328 17.09 -0.47 -28.42
N ARG A 329 15.75 -0.46 -28.42
CA ARG A 329 14.97 0.80 -28.46
C ARG A 329 15.09 1.64 -27.19
N LEU A 330 15.48 1.06 -26.06
CA LEU A 330 15.63 1.82 -24.81
C LEU A 330 16.99 2.55 -24.76
N GLY A 331 16.96 3.83 -24.43
CA GLY A 331 18.16 4.64 -24.19
C GLY A 331 18.58 4.66 -22.72
N SER A 332 17.61 4.70 -21.80
CA SER A 332 17.82 4.56 -20.36
C SER A 332 16.54 4.08 -19.68
N LEU A 333 16.67 3.65 -18.43
CA LEU A 333 15.59 3.18 -17.59
C LEU A 333 15.54 3.96 -16.27
N THR A 334 14.40 4.54 -15.93
CA THR A 334 14.16 5.19 -14.63
C THR A 334 13.10 4.44 -13.86
N LEU A 335 13.37 4.10 -12.60
CA LEU A 335 12.47 3.32 -11.74
C LEU A 335 12.17 4.08 -10.46
N PHE A 336 10.92 4.57 -10.34
CA PHE A 336 10.43 5.29 -9.17
C PHE A 336 9.67 4.34 -8.24
N ALA A 337 10.20 4.11 -7.03
CA ALA A 337 9.61 3.27 -5.99
C ALA A 337 9.18 1.87 -6.51
N ALA A 338 9.95 1.29 -7.42
CA ALA A 338 9.65 0.03 -8.07
C ALA A 338 10.45 -1.11 -7.44
N GLN A 339 9.76 -2.15 -7.00
CA GLN A 339 10.38 -3.33 -6.42
C GLN A 339 10.65 -4.36 -7.53
N THR A 340 11.87 -4.87 -7.59
CA THR A 340 12.27 -5.98 -8.46
C THR A 340 12.64 -7.24 -7.69
N ASP A 341 12.82 -7.09 -6.37
CA ASP A 341 13.02 -8.15 -5.39
C ASP A 341 12.01 -8.01 -4.25
N PHE A 342 11.20 -9.04 -4.05
CA PHE A 342 10.10 -9.08 -3.09
C PHE A 342 10.43 -9.91 -1.84
N THR A 343 11.71 -10.18 -1.55
CA THR A 343 12.11 -10.82 -0.28
C THR A 343 11.83 -9.96 0.95
N GLU A 344 11.80 -8.63 0.81
CA GLU A 344 11.46 -7.67 1.88
C GLU A 344 10.48 -6.60 1.38
N PRO A 345 9.26 -6.96 0.96
CA PRO A 345 8.40 -6.09 0.16
C PRO A 345 7.63 -5.05 1.00
N GLY A 346 7.99 -4.90 2.28
CA GLY A 346 7.34 -4.04 3.26
C GLY A 346 6.21 -4.73 4.00
N GLU A 347 5.40 -3.93 4.70
CA GLU A 347 4.31 -4.47 5.54
C GLU A 347 3.22 -5.16 4.72
N LEU A 348 3.19 -4.98 3.39
CA LEU A 348 2.34 -5.77 2.50
C LEU A 348 2.60 -7.28 2.59
N ALA A 349 3.83 -7.69 2.95
CA ALA A 349 4.16 -9.10 3.18
C ALA A 349 3.25 -9.75 4.24
N LEU A 350 2.72 -8.98 5.18
CA LEU A 350 1.84 -9.46 6.26
C LEU A 350 0.53 -10.08 5.75
N PHE A 351 0.10 -9.71 4.54
CA PHE A 351 -1.15 -10.15 3.94
C PHE A 351 -0.93 -11.04 2.72
N ILE A 352 0.30 -11.54 2.55
CA ILE A 352 0.68 -12.31 1.37
C ILE A 352 1.33 -13.61 1.83
N ASP A 353 0.49 -14.62 1.98
CA ASP A 353 0.86 -16.02 2.13
C ASP A 353 -0.03 -16.89 1.23
N GLU A 354 0.27 -18.18 1.15
CA GLU A 354 -0.49 -19.11 0.30
C GLU A 354 -1.99 -19.17 0.63
N SER A 355 -2.36 -19.05 1.91
CA SER A 355 -3.77 -19.05 2.34
C SER A 355 -4.46 -17.75 1.93
N GLU A 356 -3.82 -16.59 2.15
CA GLU A 356 -4.33 -15.27 1.76
C GLU A 356 -4.51 -15.15 0.25
N VAL A 357 -3.51 -15.56 -0.52
CA VAL A 357 -3.56 -15.50 -2.00
C VAL A 357 -4.66 -16.43 -2.53
N THR A 358 -4.77 -17.66 -2.01
CA THR A 358 -5.84 -18.59 -2.42
C THR A 358 -7.22 -18.06 -2.06
N PHE A 359 -7.38 -17.51 -0.86
CA PHE A 359 -8.63 -16.91 -0.41
C PHE A 359 -9.03 -15.71 -1.29
N LEU A 360 -8.08 -14.86 -1.62
CA LEU A 360 -8.29 -13.72 -2.50
C LEU A 360 -8.63 -14.14 -3.92
N GLU A 361 -7.98 -15.17 -4.42
CA GLU A 361 -8.28 -15.78 -5.71
C GLU A 361 -9.73 -16.29 -5.76
N ASP A 362 -10.20 -16.94 -4.70
CA ASP A 362 -11.58 -17.44 -4.62
C ASP A 362 -12.60 -16.28 -4.59
N ILE A 363 -12.32 -15.21 -3.84
CA ILE A 363 -13.15 -13.98 -3.83
C ILE A 363 -13.22 -13.36 -5.24
N MET A 364 -12.09 -13.28 -5.92
CA MET A 364 -11.99 -12.67 -7.24
C MET A 364 -12.51 -13.60 -8.35
N PHE A 365 -12.60 -14.90 -8.11
CA PHE A 365 -13.05 -15.87 -9.10
C PHE A 365 -14.47 -15.56 -9.59
N ASP A 366 -15.38 -15.24 -8.67
CA ASP A 366 -16.78 -14.91 -8.94
C ASP A 366 -16.94 -13.54 -9.64
N ARG A 367 -16.25 -12.51 -9.16
CA ARG A 367 -16.36 -11.14 -9.69
C ARG A 367 -15.52 -10.86 -10.93
N GLY A 368 -14.45 -11.61 -11.12
CA GLY A 368 -13.46 -11.41 -12.19
C GLY A 368 -12.38 -10.36 -11.91
N TYR A 369 -12.50 -9.57 -10.85
CA TYR A 369 -11.51 -8.55 -10.45
C TYR A 369 -11.58 -8.24 -8.95
N LEU A 370 -10.51 -7.63 -8.42
CA LEU A 370 -10.48 -7.06 -7.08
C LEU A 370 -11.02 -5.63 -7.13
N THR A 371 -11.92 -5.29 -6.20
CA THR A 371 -12.44 -3.91 -6.09
C THR A 371 -11.49 -3.02 -5.29
N ALA A 372 -11.56 -1.72 -5.55
CA ALA A 372 -10.88 -0.69 -4.79
C ALA A 372 -11.09 -0.82 -3.27
N GLY A 373 -12.33 -1.07 -2.83
CA GLY A 373 -12.66 -1.15 -1.39
C GLY A 373 -11.98 -2.31 -0.66
N GLN A 374 -11.80 -3.45 -1.33
CA GLN A 374 -11.14 -4.62 -0.72
C GLN A 374 -9.64 -4.40 -0.55
N MET A 375 -9.01 -3.71 -1.50
CA MET A 375 -7.60 -3.35 -1.41
C MET A 375 -7.36 -2.23 -0.40
N ALA A 376 -8.23 -1.21 -0.39
CA ALA A 376 -8.17 -0.10 0.57
C ALA A 376 -8.30 -0.59 2.02
N GLY A 377 -9.09 -1.64 2.28
CA GLY A 377 -9.21 -2.26 3.60
C GLY A 377 -7.87 -2.77 4.14
N ALA A 378 -7.10 -3.52 3.34
CA ALA A 378 -5.78 -4.01 3.73
C ALA A 378 -4.79 -2.86 4.01
N PHE A 379 -4.74 -1.84 3.13
CA PHE A 379 -3.87 -0.67 3.32
C PHE A 379 -4.29 0.21 4.51
N GLN A 380 -5.59 0.36 4.80
CA GLN A 380 -6.07 1.11 5.97
C GLN A 380 -5.72 0.38 7.27
N LEU A 381 -5.79 -0.94 7.28
CA LEU A 381 -5.38 -1.75 8.43
C LEU A 381 -3.86 -1.61 8.69
N LEU A 382 -3.04 -1.53 7.64
CA LEU A 382 -1.59 -1.28 7.78
C LEU A 382 -1.27 -0.02 8.62
N ARG A 383 -2.10 1.02 8.50
CA ARG A 383 -1.94 2.28 9.27
C ARG A 383 -3.21 2.71 9.99
N SER A 384 -3.78 1.83 10.82
CA SER A 384 -5.02 2.14 11.53
C SER A 384 -4.93 3.38 12.42
N ASN A 385 -3.81 3.61 13.12
CA ASN A 385 -3.63 4.81 13.94
C ASN A 385 -3.72 6.12 13.11
N ASP A 386 -2.96 6.21 12.02
CA ASP A 386 -2.88 7.43 11.19
C ASP A 386 -4.10 7.62 10.29
N LEU A 387 -4.63 6.54 9.70
CA LEU A 387 -5.66 6.62 8.65
C LEU A 387 -7.08 6.46 9.19
N ILE A 388 -7.27 5.71 10.29
CA ILE A 388 -8.59 5.44 10.86
C ILE A 388 -8.80 6.30 12.11
N TRP A 389 -7.99 6.10 13.15
CA TRP A 389 -8.23 6.70 14.45
C TRP A 389 -7.98 8.20 14.48
N SER A 390 -6.91 8.67 13.83
CA SER A 390 -6.64 10.11 13.71
C SER A 390 -7.75 10.85 12.95
N ARG A 391 -8.33 10.22 11.92
CA ARG A 391 -9.50 10.76 11.20
C ARG A 391 -10.73 10.77 12.08
N VAL A 392 -11.03 9.67 12.79
CA VAL A 392 -12.17 9.57 13.71
C VAL A 392 -12.11 10.67 14.77
N VAL A 393 -10.95 10.83 15.43
CA VAL A 393 -10.78 11.86 16.47
C VAL A 393 -10.98 13.25 15.87
N ARG A 394 -10.34 13.56 14.74
CA ARG A 394 -10.40 14.91 14.16
C ARG A 394 -11.74 15.26 13.52
N GLU A 395 -12.25 14.42 12.63
CA GLU A 395 -13.46 14.74 11.87
C GLU A 395 -14.73 14.50 12.67
N TYR A 396 -14.77 13.46 13.51
CA TYR A 396 -15.99 13.06 14.22
C TYR A 396 -16.02 13.48 15.69
N LEU A 397 -14.88 13.55 16.39
CA LEU A 397 -14.85 14.03 17.78
C LEU A 397 -14.57 15.53 17.87
N MET A 398 -13.59 16.05 17.11
CA MET A 398 -13.29 17.49 17.08
C MET A 398 -14.23 18.27 16.15
N GLY A 399 -14.97 17.59 15.27
CA GLY A 399 -15.87 18.22 14.30
C GLY A 399 -15.16 18.98 13.19
N GLU A 400 -13.86 18.74 13.01
CA GLU A 400 -12.97 19.47 12.10
C GLU A 400 -12.73 18.63 10.85
N ARG A 401 -13.45 18.94 9.77
CA ARG A 401 -13.26 18.25 8.50
C ARG A 401 -11.97 18.72 7.83
N GLN A 402 -11.07 17.79 7.53
CA GLN A 402 -9.82 18.14 6.84
C GLN A 402 -10.13 18.49 5.38
N PRO A 403 -9.54 19.58 4.84
CA PRO A 403 -9.63 19.84 3.41
C PRO A 403 -8.93 18.71 2.69
N LEU A 404 -9.62 18.15 1.70
CA LEU A 404 -9.10 17.06 0.90
C LEU A 404 -7.99 17.61 -0.01
N SER A 405 -6.82 16.99 -0.03
CA SER A 405 -5.75 17.33 -0.99
C SER A 405 -5.95 16.61 -2.32
N ASP A 406 -5.24 17.04 -3.37
CA ASP A 406 -5.21 16.34 -4.66
C ASP A 406 -4.71 14.90 -4.54
N LEU A 407 -3.71 14.64 -3.69
CA LEU A 407 -3.24 13.30 -3.37
C LEU A 407 -4.33 12.44 -2.72
N MET A 408 -5.11 13.00 -1.79
CA MET A 408 -6.23 12.28 -1.17
C MET A 408 -7.36 12.02 -2.16
N ALA A 409 -7.63 12.96 -3.08
CA ALA A 409 -8.62 12.77 -4.15
C ALA A 409 -8.20 11.65 -5.09
N TRP A 410 -6.93 11.64 -5.51
CA TRP A 410 -6.35 10.56 -6.29
C TRP A 410 -6.47 9.22 -5.54
N ASN A 411 -6.15 9.20 -4.25
CA ASN A 411 -6.21 7.98 -3.44
C ASN A 411 -7.64 7.41 -3.33
N ALA A 412 -8.65 8.26 -3.40
CA ALA A 412 -10.06 7.85 -3.41
C ALA A 412 -10.53 7.34 -4.79
N ASP A 413 -9.82 7.67 -5.87
CA ASP A 413 -10.19 7.36 -7.25
C ASP A 413 -9.48 6.09 -7.77
N ALA A 414 -9.67 5.00 -7.04
CA ALA A 414 -8.99 3.74 -7.25
C ALA A 414 -9.50 2.95 -8.47
N THR A 415 -8.64 2.06 -8.98
CA THR A 415 -8.93 1.17 -10.11
C THR A 415 -9.09 -0.27 -9.66
N ARG A 416 -9.52 -1.13 -10.58
CA ARG A 416 -9.71 -2.57 -10.36
C ARG A 416 -8.51 -3.34 -10.89
N MET A 417 -8.28 -4.52 -10.34
CA MET A 417 -7.25 -5.44 -10.81
C MET A 417 -7.87 -6.74 -11.34
N PRO A 418 -7.59 -7.18 -12.58
CA PRO A 418 -8.13 -8.43 -13.10
C PRO A 418 -7.65 -9.63 -12.28
N TYR A 419 -8.51 -10.64 -12.16
CA TYR A 419 -8.22 -11.90 -11.45
C TYR A 419 -6.86 -12.49 -11.81
N ARG A 420 -6.64 -12.81 -13.09
CA ARG A 420 -5.44 -13.51 -13.53
C ARG A 420 -4.18 -12.68 -13.31
N MET A 421 -4.20 -11.40 -13.70
CA MET A 421 -3.05 -10.51 -13.51
C MET A 421 -2.67 -10.40 -12.03
N HIS A 422 -3.64 -10.20 -11.13
CA HIS A 422 -3.34 -10.04 -9.71
C HIS A 422 -2.81 -11.34 -9.08
N SER A 423 -3.40 -12.48 -9.42
CA SER A 423 -2.93 -13.81 -9.01
C SER A 423 -1.48 -14.05 -9.48
N GLU A 424 -1.19 -13.80 -10.76
CA GLU A 424 0.17 -13.93 -11.31
C GLU A 424 1.15 -12.99 -10.61
N TYR A 425 0.74 -11.76 -10.30
CA TYR A 425 1.54 -10.77 -9.58
C TYR A 425 1.89 -11.24 -8.16
N LEU A 426 0.91 -11.67 -7.36
CA LEU A 426 1.13 -12.11 -5.98
C LEU A 426 1.92 -13.42 -5.93
N ARG A 427 1.55 -14.44 -6.73
CA ARG A 427 2.23 -15.73 -6.70
C ARG A 427 3.65 -15.66 -7.23
N ARG A 428 3.84 -15.07 -8.42
CA ARG A 428 5.16 -15.11 -9.08
C ARG A 428 6.13 -14.10 -8.49
N LEU A 429 5.65 -12.93 -8.07
CA LEU A 429 6.54 -11.89 -7.56
C LEU A 429 6.61 -11.92 -6.03
N PHE A 430 5.49 -11.78 -5.31
CA PHE A 430 5.56 -11.71 -3.85
C PHE A 430 5.90 -13.04 -3.18
N LEU A 431 5.25 -14.14 -3.56
CA LEU A 431 5.47 -15.44 -2.91
C LEU A 431 6.75 -16.13 -3.41
N HIS A 432 6.93 -16.21 -4.73
CA HIS A 432 8.03 -16.99 -5.31
C HIS A 432 9.23 -16.16 -5.76
N ASN A 433 9.12 -14.83 -5.75
CA ASN A 433 10.19 -13.90 -6.18
C ASN A 433 10.85 -14.29 -7.52
N ASP A 434 10.05 -14.80 -8.46
CA ASP A 434 10.52 -15.41 -9.70
C ASP A 434 11.32 -14.42 -10.56
N LEU A 435 11.07 -13.11 -10.44
CA LEU A 435 11.82 -12.09 -11.18
C LEU A 435 13.26 -11.96 -10.69
N ALA A 436 13.48 -11.76 -9.39
CA ALA A 436 14.82 -11.65 -8.82
C ALA A 436 15.59 -12.97 -8.93
N GLU A 437 14.89 -14.10 -8.88
CA GLU A 437 15.49 -15.44 -8.98
C GLU A 437 15.64 -15.94 -10.44
N GLY A 438 15.36 -15.10 -11.44
CA GLY A 438 15.58 -15.43 -12.87
C GLY A 438 14.66 -16.52 -13.44
N ARG A 439 13.55 -16.83 -12.75
CA ARG A 439 12.54 -17.81 -13.17
C ARG A 439 11.36 -17.19 -13.93
N TYR A 440 11.16 -15.88 -13.82
CA TYR A 440 10.04 -15.20 -14.45
C TYR A 440 10.12 -15.35 -15.96
N ARG A 441 8.99 -15.69 -16.62
CA ARG A 441 8.96 -15.96 -18.05
C ARG A 441 8.18 -14.91 -18.81
N VAL A 442 8.75 -14.46 -19.93
CA VAL A 442 8.13 -13.57 -20.93
C VAL A 442 8.30 -14.23 -22.30
N GLY A 443 7.20 -14.39 -23.04
CA GLY A 443 7.23 -15.14 -24.30
C GLY A 443 7.67 -16.61 -24.13
N GLY A 444 7.40 -17.22 -22.98
CA GLY A 444 7.74 -18.61 -22.66
C GLY A 444 9.20 -18.87 -22.25
N LYS A 445 10.07 -17.87 -22.38
CA LYS A 445 11.49 -17.92 -22.01
C LYS A 445 11.75 -17.15 -20.71
N PRO A 446 12.68 -17.59 -19.85
CA PRO A 446 13.06 -16.83 -18.65
C PRO A 446 13.64 -15.46 -19.03
N VAL A 447 13.54 -14.51 -18.10
CA VAL A 447 14.21 -13.21 -18.16
C VAL A 447 15.09 -13.04 -16.93
N ALA A 448 16.26 -12.44 -17.10
CA ALA A 448 17.14 -12.08 -16.00
C ALA A 448 17.33 -10.56 -15.99
N LEU A 449 17.24 -9.93 -14.81
CA LEU A 449 17.48 -8.48 -14.68
C LEU A 449 18.93 -8.10 -15.04
N SER A 450 19.85 -9.06 -14.97
CA SER A 450 21.24 -8.94 -15.44
C SER A 450 21.33 -8.72 -16.94
N ASP A 451 20.29 -9.04 -17.72
CA ASP A 451 20.29 -8.80 -19.17
C ASP A 451 20.16 -7.31 -19.50
N ILE A 452 19.64 -6.48 -18.59
CA ILE A 452 19.51 -5.04 -18.79
C ILE A 452 20.91 -4.43 -18.94
N ARG A 453 21.16 -3.73 -20.06
CA ARG A 453 22.44 -3.06 -20.40
C ARG A 453 22.37 -1.52 -20.47
N VAL A 454 21.18 -0.95 -20.37
CA VAL A 454 21.00 0.51 -20.42
C VAL A 454 21.22 1.13 -19.03
N PRO A 455 21.68 2.39 -18.94
CA PRO A 455 21.81 3.08 -17.65
C PRO A 455 20.47 3.10 -16.91
N VAL A 456 20.52 2.82 -15.60
CA VAL A 456 19.36 2.78 -14.72
C VAL A 456 19.44 3.90 -13.69
N PHE A 457 18.36 4.67 -13.53
CA PHE A 457 18.18 5.60 -12.43
C PHE A 457 17.12 5.05 -11.46
N CYS A 458 17.51 4.70 -10.23
CA CYS A 458 16.65 4.02 -9.28
C CYS A 458 16.34 4.90 -8.07
N VAL A 459 15.06 5.22 -7.85
CA VAL A 459 14.63 6.13 -6.78
C VAL A 459 13.79 5.39 -5.75
N GLY A 460 14.31 5.26 -4.53
CA GLY A 460 13.55 4.86 -3.34
C GLY A 460 13.35 6.04 -2.39
N THR A 461 12.25 6.05 -1.61
CA THR A 461 12.03 7.07 -0.57
C THR A 461 12.26 6.49 0.82
N THR A 462 12.97 7.23 1.68
CA THR A 462 13.46 6.72 2.98
C THR A 462 12.34 6.36 3.97
N ARG A 463 11.14 6.89 3.76
CA ARG A 463 9.94 6.67 4.58
C ARG A 463 8.83 5.96 3.79
N ASP A 464 9.17 5.27 2.71
CA ASP A 464 8.22 4.42 2.01
C ASP A 464 7.98 3.13 2.79
N HIS A 465 6.72 2.81 3.04
CA HIS A 465 6.32 1.54 3.67
C HIS A 465 5.62 0.60 2.69
N VAL A 466 5.24 1.11 1.51
CA VAL A 466 4.60 0.35 0.43
C VAL A 466 5.66 -0.31 -0.45
N ALA A 467 6.71 0.44 -0.79
CA ALA A 467 7.88 -0.05 -1.49
C ALA A 467 9.14 0.40 -0.73
N PRO A 468 9.52 -0.29 0.36
CA PRO A 468 10.64 0.13 1.19
C PRO A 468 11.91 0.33 0.37
N TRP A 469 12.60 1.45 0.60
CA TRP A 469 13.80 1.79 -0.18
C TRP A 469 14.86 0.68 -0.18
N ARG A 470 14.92 -0.14 0.87
CA ARG A 470 15.83 -1.29 0.97
C ARG A 470 15.51 -2.37 -0.05
N SER A 471 14.23 -2.66 -0.30
CA SER A 471 13.84 -3.59 -1.37
C SER A 471 14.14 -2.99 -2.74
N VAL A 472 13.77 -1.72 -2.96
CA VAL A 472 14.05 -1.00 -4.22
C VAL A 472 15.55 -0.99 -4.54
N HIS A 473 16.41 -0.79 -3.53
CA HIS A 473 17.86 -0.78 -3.66
C HIS A 473 18.46 -2.15 -4.02
N LYS A 474 17.76 -3.27 -3.82
CA LYS A 474 18.29 -4.60 -4.20
C LYS A 474 18.49 -4.76 -5.70
N LEU A 475 17.89 -3.90 -6.53
CA LEU A 475 18.16 -3.89 -7.96
C LEU A 475 19.65 -3.80 -8.30
N HIS A 476 20.45 -3.08 -7.50
CA HIS A 476 21.91 -2.99 -7.67
C HIS A 476 22.62 -4.36 -7.62
N LEU A 477 22.00 -5.37 -7.00
CA LEU A 477 22.54 -6.73 -6.92
C LEU A 477 22.07 -7.62 -8.07
N LEU A 478 21.09 -7.15 -8.86
CA LEU A 478 20.38 -7.93 -9.87
C LEU A 478 20.64 -7.45 -11.30
N THR A 479 21.40 -6.37 -11.49
CA THR A 479 21.78 -5.86 -12.81
C THR A 479 23.28 -5.55 -12.88
N ASP A 480 23.88 -5.78 -14.05
CA ASP A 480 25.27 -5.39 -14.33
C ASP A 480 25.36 -3.97 -14.91
N SER A 481 24.23 -3.29 -15.13
CA SER A 481 24.19 -1.92 -15.63
C SER A 481 24.62 -0.91 -14.57
N GLU A 482 25.07 0.26 -15.03
CA GLU A 482 25.23 1.41 -14.15
C GLU A 482 23.88 1.79 -13.55
N VAL A 483 23.75 1.64 -12.23
CA VAL A 483 22.57 2.07 -11.46
C VAL A 483 22.97 3.26 -10.61
N THR A 484 22.29 4.40 -10.82
CA THR A 484 22.43 5.63 -10.01
C THR A 484 21.28 5.78 -9.04
#